data_AF-A0A2T1FNA7-F1
#
_entry.id   AF-A0A2T1FNA7-F1
#
_cell.length_a   1.000
_cell.length_b   1.000
_cell.length_c   1.000
_cell.angle_alpha   90.00
_cell.angle_beta   90.00
_cell.angle_gamma   90.00
#
_symmetry.space_group_name_H-M   'P 1'
#
loop_
_entity.id
_entity.type
_entity.pdbx_description
1 polymer ?
#
loop_
_entity_poly.entity_id
_entity_poly.type
_entity_poly.pdbx_seq_one_letter_code
_entity_poly.pdbx_strand_id
1 'polypeptide(L)'
;MRAESYAKGSLGELYEITGQISEARQLTDRALGIAQSIQAADLAYKWQWQLGRLTVKSKGDVKSAIAAYQASVQTLQSLRKDLIAVNPDVQFSFRDNAEPVYRELVDLLLTTEENTQPNQANLEQAIKQIDALQLAEIQNFLRCDFSLSLPINRIANNQAALIYPIILENRIAIILQVYGQPLAYYETAVSRKTLETVMQNLQSNLRERGKTPKVIVESQKLYKWLIEPLELELNKNPQIETLVFVLDGNLRNIPMTVLYNHKT
;
A
#
# COMPACT_ATOMS: atom_id res chain seq x y z
N MET A 1 -26.49 0.82 21.12
CA MET A 1 -25.56 1.74 20.43
C MET A 1 -24.50 1.02 19.59
N ARG A 2 -23.62 0.17 20.15
CA ARG A 2 -22.62 -0.55 19.34
C ARG A 2 -23.21 -1.42 18.21
N ALA A 3 -24.16 -2.29 18.55
CA ALA A 3 -24.87 -3.12 17.57
C ALA A 3 -25.63 -2.30 16.51
N GLU A 4 -26.09 -1.11 16.88
CA GLU A 4 -26.79 -0.19 15.97
C GLU A 4 -25.82 0.45 14.97
N SER A 5 -24.65 0.93 15.42
CA SER A 5 -23.58 1.40 14.53
C SER A 5 -23.20 0.28 13.54
N TYR A 6 -23.00 -0.93 14.06
CA TYR A 6 -22.67 -2.09 13.25
C TYR A 6 -23.72 -2.37 12.18
N ALA A 7 -24.99 -2.48 12.58
CA ALA A 7 -26.09 -2.75 11.64
C ALA A 7 -26.23 -1.66 10.56
N LYS A 8 -26.10 -0.38 10.92
CA LYS A 8 -26.17 0.72 9.94
C LYS A 8 -24.99 0.70 8.98
N GLY A 9 -23.77 0.49 9.47
CA GLY A 9 -22.58 0.45 8.61
C GLY A 9 -22.61 -0.74 7.66
N SER A 10 -22.96 -1.94 8.15
CA SER A 10 -23.15 -3.12 7.31
C SER A 10 -24.27 -2.95 6.27
N LEU A 11 -25.37 -2.28 6.62
CA LEU A 11 -26.41 -1.95 5.64
C LEU A 11 -25.91 -0.94 4.59
N GLY A 12 -25.10 0.05 5.02
CA GLY A 12 -24.43 0.95 4.10
C GLY A 12 -23.49 0.21 3.14
N GLU A 13 -22.82 -0.85 3.62
CA GLU A 13 -21.89 -1.64 2.80
C GLU A 13 -22.65 -2.47 1.77
N LEU A 14 -23.77 -3.07 2.17
CA LEU A 14 -24.69 -3.71 1.23
C LEU A 14 -25.14 -2.73 0.14
N TYR A 15 -25.52 -1.50 0.52
CA TYR A 15 -25.94 -0.47 -0.42
C TYR A 15 -24.79 0.04 -1.31
N GLU A 16 -23.57 0.05 -0.81
CA GLU A 16 -22.37 0.33 -1.61
C GLU A 16 -22.21 -0.72 -2.72
N ILE A 17 -22.40 -2.01 -2.40
CA ILE A 17 -22.29 -3.12 -3.35
C ILE A 17 -23.42 -3.08 -4.37
N THR A 18 -24.64 -2.73 -3.96
CA THR A 18 -25.81 -2.66 -4.85
C THR A 18 -25.94 -1.32 -5.61
N GLY A 19 -24.95 -0.42 -5.48
CA GLY A 19 -24.87 0.84 -6.23
C GLY A 19 -25.72 2.00 -5.69
N GLN A 20 -26.32 1.86 -4.51
CA GLN A 20 -27.13 2.89 -3.84
C GLN A 20 -26.23 3.85 -3.03
N ILE A 21 -25.38 4.60 -3.73
CA ILE A 21 -24.27 5.35 -3.13
C ILE A 21 -24.73 6.43 -2.13
N SER A 22 -25.85 7.10 -2.42
CA SER A 22 -26.38 8.18 -1.55
C SER A 22 -26.86 7.62 -0.21
N GLU A 23 -27.68 6.56 -0.26
CA GLU A 23 -28.21 5.87 0.91
C GLU A 23 -27.09 5.19 1.70
N ALA A 24 -26.14 4.57 1.00
CA ALA A 24 -24.95 3.98 1.60
C ALA A 24 -24.17 5.01 2.41
N ARG A 25 -23.95 6.21 1.86
CA ARG A 25 -23.25 7.29 2.54
C ARG A 25 -24.00 7.76 3.78
N GLN A 26 -25.31 8.01 3.69
CA GLN A 26 -26.11 8.43 4.83
C GLN A 26 -26.09 7.42 5.98
N LEU A 27 -26.17 6.12 5.65
CA LEU A 27 -26.10 5.05 6.64
C LEU A 27 -24.71 4.96 7.27
N THR A 28 -23.66 5.09 6.48
CA THR A 28 -22.26 5.05 6.93
C THR A 28 -21.94 6.25 7.82
N ASP A 29 -22.38 7.47 7.47
CA ASP A 29 -22.21 8.67 8.30
C ASP A 29 -22.89 8.52 9.66
N ARG A 30 -24.12 7.99 9.69
CA ARG A 30 -24.82 7.68 10.96
C ARG A 30 -24.09 6.61 11.77
N ALA A 31 -23.60 5.57 11.12
CA ALA A 31 -22.84 4.51 11.76
C ALA A 31 -21.54 5.05 12.39
N LEU A 32 -20.83 5.92 11.68
CA LEU A 32 -19.62 6.59 12.15
C LEU A 32 -19.91 7.50 13.35
N GLY A 33 -20.96 8.31 13.29
CA GLY A 33 -21.35 9.18 14.40
C GLY A 33 -21.64 8.41 15.69
N ILE A 34 -22.34 7.26 15.58
CA ILE A 34 -22.58 6.37 16.73
C ILE A 34 -21.28 5.73 17.21
N ALA A 35 -20.40 5.29 16.31
CA ALA A 35 -19.11 4.68 16.68
C ALA A 35 -18.23 5.67 17.45
N GLN A 36 -18.16 6.93 16.99
CA GLN A 36 -17.40 7.99 17.63
C GLN A 36 -17.98 8.37 19.01
N SER A 37 -19.31 8.47 19.14
CA SER A 37 -19.95 8.84 20.42
C SER A 37 -19.72 7.82 21.53
N ILE A 38 -19.59 6.55 21.18
CA ILE A 38 -19.28 5.47 22.13
C ILE A 38 -17.79 5.09 22.15
N GLN A 39 -16.93 5.86 21.47
CA GLN A 39 -15.48 5.63 21.39
C GLN A 39 -15.10 4.22 20.86
N ALA A 40 -15.91 3.65 19.97
CA ALA A 40 -15.65 2.37 19.33
C ALA A 40 -14.72 2.54 18.11
N ALA A 41 -13.42 2.70 18.38
CA ALA A 41 -12.41 2.92 17.34
C ALA A 41 -12.35 1.78 16.30
N ASP A 42 -12.61 0.55 16.71
CA ASP A 42 -12.66 -0.66 15.86
C ASP A 42 -13.83 -0.67 14.86
N LEU A 43 -14.86 0.14 15.11
CA LEU A 43 -15.95 0.40 14.16
C LEU A 43 -15.71 1.70 13.38
N ALA A 44 -15.22 2.74 14.07
CA ALA A 44 -15.01 4.05 13.46
C ALA A 44 -14.07 3.99 12.25
N TYR A 45 -12.96 3.24 12.33
CA TYR A 45 -12.05 3.13 11.19
C TYR A 45 -12.71 2.48 9.96
N LYS A 46 -13.58 1.47 10.18
CA LYS A 46 -14.29 0.76 9.10
C LYS A 46 -15.23 1.72 8.36
N TRP A 47 -15.96 2.53 9.11
CA TRP A 47 -16.91 3.48 8.54
C TRP A 47 -16.18 4.67 7.88
N GLN A 48 -15.06 5.13 8.43
CA GLN A 48 -14.20 6.11 7.75
C GLN A 48 -13.66 5.58 6.42
N TRP A 49 -13.21 4.32 6.39
CA TRP A 49 -12.73 3.66 5.17
C TRP A 49 -13.86 3.55 4.12
N GLN A 50 -15.04 3.10 4.54
CA GLN A 50 -16.21 3.02 3.68
C GLN A 50 -16.65 4.37 3.12
N LEU A 51 -16.63 5.44 3.92
CA LEU A 51 -16.89 6.80 3.43
C LEU A 51 -15.88 7.23 2.37
N GLY A 52 -14.60 6.85 2.53
CA GLY A 52 -13.57 7.04 1.52
C GLY A 52 -13.97 6.39 0.19
N ARG A 53 -14.26 5.09 0.18
CA ARG A 53 -14.70 4.34 -1.02
C ARG A 53 -15.96 4.94 -1.66
N LEU A 54 -16.96 5.27 -0.84
CA LEU A 54 -18.21 5.88 -1.31
C LEU A 54 -17.98 7.25 -1.96
N THR A 55 -17.07 8.05 -1.40
CA THR A 55 -16.71 9.36 -1.95
C THR A 55 -16.10 9.20 -3.35
N VAL A 56 -15.17 8.25 -3.52
CA VAL A 56 -14.58 7.92 -4.83
C VAL A 56 -15.67 7.50 -5.82
N LYS A 57 -16.55 6.58 -5.45
CA LYS A 57 -17.65 6.08 -6.30
C LYS A 57 -18.65 7.15 -6.71
N SER A 58 -18.89 8.14 -5.85
CA SER A 58 -19.81 9.25 -6.14
C SER A 58 -19.24 10.32 -7.07
N LYS A 59 -18.02 10.14 -7.63
CA LYS A 59 -17.22 11.21 -8.27
C LYS A 59 -17.07 12.43 -7.35
N GLY A 60 -17.01 12.18 -6.05
CA GLY A 60 -16.75 13.20 -5.06
C GLY A 60 -15.33 13.75 -5.18
N ASP A 61 -15.06 14.84 -4.47
CA ASP A 61 -13.73 15.42 -4.40
C ASP A 61 -12.70 14.40 -3.86
N VAL A 62 -11.67 14.11 -4.65
CA VAL A 62 -10.58 13.19 -4.30
C VAL A 62 -9.95 13.59 -2.96
N LYS A 63 -9.87 14.90 -2.64
CA LYS A 63 -9.34 15.36 -1.35
C LYS A 63 -10.21 14.90 -0.18
N SER A 64 -11.53 14.90 -0.35
CA SER A 64 -12.47 14.42 0.67
C SER A 64 -12.34 12.91 0.88
N ALA A 65 -12.14 12.15 -0.21
CA ALA A 65 -11.85 10.72 -0.10
C ALA A 65 -10.55 10.48 0.66
N ILE A 66 -9.46 11.14 0.26
CA ILE A 66 -8.14 11.06 0.94
C ILE A 66 -8.27 11.38 2.43
N ALA A 67 -9.02 12.42 2.80
CA ALA A 67 -9.23 12.78 4.19
C ALA A 67 -9.94 11.66 4.99
N ALA A 68 -10.96 11.02 4.42
CA ALA A 68 -11.66 9.90 5.05
C ALA A 68 -10.75 8.68 5.25
N TYR A 69 -9.93 8.34 4.25
CA TYR A 69 -8.93 7.28 4.35
C TYR A 69 -7.84 7.60 5.38
N GLN A 70 -7.35 8.84 5.42
CA GLN A 70 -6.36 9.28 6.41
C GLN A 70 -6.93 9.18 7.83
N ALA A 71 -8.19 9.57 8.04
CA ALA A 71 -8.86 9.39 9.32
C ALA A 71 -8.97 7.91 9.71
N SER A 72 -9.29 7.03 8.75
CA SER A 72 -9.32 5.58 8.98
C SER A 72 -7.95 5.04 9.42
N VAL A 73 -6.87 5.41 8.71
CA VAL A 73 -5.50 5.00 9.05
C VAL A 73 -5.09 5.51 10.44
N GLN A 74 -5.40 6.77 10.78
CA GLN A 74 -5.09 7.33 12.10
C GLN A 74 -5.81 6.56 13.21
N THR A 75 -7.10 6.26 13.02
CA THR A 75 -7.88 5.45 13.97
C THR A 75 -7.31 4.04 14.11
N LEU A 76 -6.92 3.41 12.99
CA LEU A 76 -6.27 2.09 12.97
C LEU A 76 -4.94 2.09 13.75
N GLN A 77 -4.11 3.12 13.54
CA GLN A 77 -2.83 3.26 14.23
C GLN A 77 -3.00 3.44 15.74
N SER A 78 -4.00 4.21 16.17
CA SER A 78 -4.32 4.37 17.60
C SER A 78 -4.82 3.06 18.21
N LEU A 79 -5.81 2.43 17.57
CA LEU A 79 -6.43 1.20 18.04
C LEU A 79 -5.39 0.08 18.26
N ARG A 80 -4.40 0.01 17.38
CA ARG A 80 -3.33 -0.98 17.47
C ARG A 80 -2.46 -0.82 18.71
N LYS A 81 -2.11 0.41 19.10
CA LYS A 81 -1.35 0.68 20.33
C LYS A 81 -2.10 0.15 21.56
N ASP A 82 -3.42 0.26 21.54
CA ASP A 82 -4.29 -0.18 22.63
C ASP A 82 -4.52 -1.71 22.62
N LEU A 83 -4.61 -2.35 21.44
CA LEU A 83 -4.95 -3.77 21.29
C LEU A 83 -3.80 -4.73 21.56
N ILE A 84 -2.55 -4.36 21.24
CA ILE A 84 -1.37 -5.21 21.50
C ILE A 84 -1.26 -5.52 23.00
N ALA A 85 -1.80 -4.67 23.88
CA ALA A 85 -1.78 -4.84 25.32
C ALA A 85 -2.87 -5.77 25.89
N VAL A 86 -3.93 -6.12 25.14
CA VAL A 86 -5.18 -6.61 25.78
C VAL A 86 -5.67 -7.98 25.27
N ASN A 87 -5.57 -8.32 23.97
CA ASN A 87 -6.09 -9.63 23.50
C ASN A 87 -5.49 -10.11 22.15
N PRO A 88 -4.89 -11.31 22.09
CA PRO A 88 -4.37 -11.91 20.86
C PRO A 88 -5.41 -12.21 19.77
N ASP A 89 -6.66 -12.53 20.12
CA ASP A 89 -7.66 -13.00 19.15
C ASP A 89 -8.27 -11.87 18.30
N VAL A 90 -8.22 -10.63 18.81
CA VAL A 90 -8.64 -9.43 18.07
C VAL A 90 -7.63 -9.07 16.96
N GLN A 91 -6.38 -9.56 17.05
CA GLN A 91 -5.31 -9.31 16.09
C GLN A 91 -5.54 -9.97 14.72
N PHE A 92 -6.30 -11.07 14.67
CA PHE A 92 -6.56 -11.81 13.42
C PHE A 92 -7.51 -11.05 12.49
N SER A 93 -8.55 -10.40 13.02
CA SER A 93 -9.50 -9.59 12.24
C SER A 93 -8.90 -8.31 11.64
N PHE A 94 -7.77 -7.86 12.17
CA PHE A 94 -7.03 -6.69 11.69
C PHE A 94 -6.25 -7.01 10.40
N ARG A 95 -5.71 -8.24 10.24
CA ARG A 95 -4.96 -8.66 9.04
C ARG A 95 -5.76 -8.49 7.76
N ASP A 96 -6.96 -9.06 7.74
CA ASP A 96 -7.77 -9.12 6.51
C ASP A 96 -8.41 -7.77 6.14
N ASN A 97 -8.49 -6.83 7.10
CA ASN A 97 -9.27 -5.60 6.93
C ASN A 97 -8.44 -4.31 6.97
N ALA A 98 -7.20 -4.31 7.48
CA ALA A 98 -6.41 -3.08 7.62
C ALA A 98 -5.53 -2.80 6.40
N GLU A 99 -4.88 -3.82 5.82
CA GLU A 99 -4.01 -3.65 4.65
C GLU A 99 -4.70 -2.95 3.46
N PRO A 100 -5.94 -3.32 3.08
CA PRO A 100 -6.65 -2.63 2.00
C PRO A 100 -6.80 -1.13 2.24
N VAL A 101 -6.99 -0.68 3.48
CA VAL A 101 -7.13 0.74 3.83
C VAL A 101 -5.87 1.53 3.45
N TYR A 102 -4.69 1.00 3.79
CA TYR A 102 -3.42 1.65 3.46
C TYR A 102 -3.19 1.65 1.95
N ARG A 103 -3.38 0.50 1.29
CA ARG A 103 -3.13 0.36 -0.15
C ARG A 103 -4.06 1.21 -1.00
N GLU A 104 -5.34 1.28 -0.65
CA GLU A 104 -6.31 2.13 -1.34
C GLU A 104 -6.03 3.62 -1.10
N LEU A 105 -5.61 4.03 0.10
CA LEU A 105 -5.16 5.40 0.35
C LEU A 105 -3.94 5.74 -0.52
N VAL A 106 -2.96 4.85 -0.59
CA VAL A 106 -1.78 5.03 -1.44
C VAL A 106 -2.17 5.09 -2.91
N ASP A 107 -3.07 4.22 -3.36
CA ASP A 107 -3.59 4.24 -4.72
C ASP A 107 -4.22 5.61 -5.04
N LEU A 108 -5.03 6.16 -4.13
CA LEU A 108 -5.64 7.47 -4.29
C LEU A 108 -4.63 8.62 -4.29
N LEU A 109 -3.58 8.55 -3.47
CA LEU A 109 -2.51 9.55 -3.45
C LEU A 109 -1.73 9.57 -4.78
N LEU A 110 -1.56 8.39 -5.39
CA LEU A 110 -0.81 8.19 -6.63
C LEU A 110 -1.67 8.27 -7.89
N THR A 111 -3.00 8.32 -7.75
CA THR A 111 -3.92 8.49 -8.87
C THR A 111 -4.12 9.97 -9.14
N THR A 112 -3.93 10.35 -10.40
CA THR A 112 -4.06 11.72 -10.90
C THR A 112 -5.00 11.75 -12.10
N GLU A 113 -5.44 12.94 -12.49
CA GLU A 113 -6.14 13.13 -13.75
C GLU A 113 -5.20 12.85 -14.93
N GLU A 114 -5.75 12.39 -16.05
CA GLU A 114 -5.00 11.83 -17.19
C GLU A 114 -3.78 12.70 -17.60
N ASN A 115 -2.62 12.04 -17.71
CA ASN A 115 -1.31 12.59 -18.11
C ASN A 115 -0.58 13.49 -17.10
N THR A 116 -1.04 13.56 -15.83
CA THR A 116 -0.31 14.30 -14.79
C THR A 116 0.41 13.36 -13.82
N GLN A 117 1.60 13.75 -13.38
CA GLN A 117 2.35 13.01 -12.37
C GLN A 117 1.84 13.36 -10.96
N PRO A 118 1.86 12.43 -9.98
CA PRO A 118 1.54 12.77 -8.60
C PRO A 118 2.46 13.88 -8.09
N ASN A 119 1.91 14.83 -7.34
CA ASN A 119 2.72 15.90 -6.76
C ASN A 119 3.65 15.34 -5.66
N GLN A 120 4.70 16.09 -5.33
CA GLN A 120 5.70 15.66 -4.34
C GLN A 120 5.08 15.32 -2.98
N ALA A 121 4.16 16.13 -2.47
CA ALA A 121 3.52 15.88 -1.18
C ALA A 121 2.76 14.54 -1.16
N ASN A 122 2.09 14.19 -2.27
CA ASN A 122 1.41 12.91 -2.41
C ASN A 122 2.40 11.73 -2.47
N LEU A 123 3.53 11.87 -3.17
CA LEU A 123 4.59 10.84 -3.22
C LEU A 123 5.18 10.60 -1.83
N GLU A 124 5.46 11.66 -1.08
CA GLU A 124 5.97 11.56 0.29
C GLU A 124 4.96 10.90 1.22
N GLN A 125 3.68 11.28 1.08
CA GLN A 125 2.62 10.67 1.86
C GLN A 125 2.42 9.20 1.49
N ALA A 126 2.51 8.82 0.22
CA ALA A 126 2.43 7.44 -0.24
C ALA A 126 3.55 6.58 0.39
N ILE A 127 4.80 7.04 0.36
CA ILE A 127 5.92 6.38 1.06
C ILE A 127 5.58 6.21 2.54
N LYS A 128 5.14 7.28 3.21
CA LYS A 128 4.81 7.24 4.65
C LYS A 128 3.71 6.22 4.97
N GLN A 129 2.69 6.10 4.13
CA GLN A 129 1.60 5.13 4.34
C GLN A 129 2.06 3.70 4.10
N ILE A 130 2.90 3.46 3.10
CA ILE A 130 3.48 2.13 2.87
C ILE A 130 4.42 1.76 4.01
N ASP A 131 5.33 2.63 4.44
CA ASP A 131 6.20 2.37 5.59
C ASP A 131 5.39 2.06 6.86
N ALA A 132 4.29 2.79 7.07
CA ALA A 132 3.36 2.51 8.17
C ALA A 132 2.69 1.13 8.04
N LEU A 133 2.30 0.72 6.82
CA LEU A 133 1.80 -0.64 6.55
C LEU A 133 2.87 -1.70 6.80
N GLN A 134 4.13 -1.49 6.37
CA GLN A 134 5.20 -2.45 6.59
C GLN A 134 5.50 -2.63 8.08
N LEU A 135 5.56 -1.52 8.83
CA LEU A 135 5.62 -1.57 10.29
C LEU A 135 4.40 -2.28 10.86
N ALA A 136 3.22 -2.05 10.24
CA ALA A 136 1.98 -2.71 10.60
C ALA A 136 2.14 -4.24 10.54
N GLU A 137 2.67 -4.76 9.44
CA GLU A 137 2.93 -6.18 9.21
C GLU A 137 3.98 -6.74 10.17
N ILE A 138 5.08 -6.02 10.40
CA ILE A 138 6.20 -6.50 11.24
C ILE A 138 5.80 -6.68 12.69
N GLN A 139 5.17 -5.69 13.35
CA GLN A 139 4.78 -5.87 14.75
C GLN A 139 3.73 -6.98 14.89
N ASN A 140 2.90 -7.17 13.87
CA ASN A 140 1.91 -8.24 13.86
C ASN A 140 2.56 -9.63 13.70
N PHE A 141 3.59 -9.73 12.86
CA PHE A 141 4.38 -10.95 12.73
C PHE A 141 5.15 -11.26 14.03
N LEU A 142 5.79 -10.25 14.63
CA LEU A 142 6.62 -10.40 15.83
C LEU A 142 5.82 -10.37 17.15
N ARG A 143 4.55 -9.98 17.10
CA ARG A 143 3.65 -9.81 18.26
C ARG A 143 4.17 -8.84 19.34
N CYS A 144 4.89 -7.79 18.93
CA CYS A 144 5.49 -6.82 19.84
C CYS A 144 5.26 -5.40 19.33
N ASP A 145 4.94 -4.45 20.21
CA ASP A 145 4.95 -3.04 19.82
C ASP A 145 6.39 -2.55 19.65
N PHE A 146 6.64 -1.84 18.55
CA PHE A 146 7.87 -1.11 18.31
C PHE A 146 7.54 0.37 18.26
N SER A 147 8.09 1.15 19.18
CA SER A 147 8.24 2.59 19.02
C SER A 147 9.38 2.90 18.04
N LEU A 148 9.30 2.36 16.81
CA LEU A 148 10.29 2.64 15.77
C LEU A 148 10.05 4.04 15.23
N SER A 149 10.60 5.05 15.91
CA SER A 149 10.74 6.40 15.40
C SER A 149 12.09 6.53 14.69
N LEU A 150 12.31 5.74 13.65
CA LEU A 150 13.34 6.08 12.69
C LEU A 150 12.63 6.80 11.55
N PRO A 151 12.74 8.13 11.43
CA PRO A 151 12.61 8.69 10.09
C PRO A 151 13.64 7.90 9.27
N ILE A 152 13.18 7.10 8.30
CA ILE A 152 14.06 6.57 7.28
C ILE A 152 14.56 7.83 6.60
N ASN A 153 15.67 8.36 7.10
CA ASN A 153 16.29 9.56 6.59
C ASN A 153 16.98 9.11 5.31
N ARG A 154 16.14 9.01 4.27
CA ARG A 154 16.37 9.35 2.89
C ARG A 154 17.85 9.60 2.63
N ILE A 155 18.57 8.51 2.38
CA ILE A 155 19.96 8.40 1.92
C ILE A 155 20.80 9.69 2.08
N ALA A 156 21.74 9.69 3.03
CA ALA A 156 22.79 10.73 3.07
C ALA A 156 23.91 10.51 2.02
N ASN A 157 23.89 9.38 1.31
CA ASN A 157 24.87 8.98 0.29
C ASN A 157 24.43 9.40 -1.14
N ASN A 158 25.19 10.26 -1.79
CA ASN A 158 24.93 10.69 -3.17
C ASN A 158 25.15 9.61 -4.24
N GLN A 159 25.70 8.44 -3.88
CA GLN A 159 25.93 7.29 -4.77
C GLN A 159 24.85 6.20 -4.69
N ALA A 160 23.78 6.42 -3.93
CA ALA A 160 22.70 5.43 -3.80
C ALA A 160 21.35 5.96 -4.29
N ALA A 161 20.56 5.06 -4.87
CA ALA A 161 19.15 5.29 -5.21
C ALA A 161 18.25 4.36 -4.41
N LEU A 162 17.17 4.91 -3.87
CA LEU A 162 16.12 4.17 -3.16
C LEU A 162 14.99 3.88 -4.13
N ILE A 163 14.61 2.61 -4.23
CA ILE A 163 13.52 2.14 -5.08
C ILE A 163 12.41 1.60 -4.18
N TYR A 164 11.25 2.25 -4.20
CA TYR A 164 10.04 1.85 -3.49
C TYR A 164 9.02 1.26 -4.47
N PRO A 165 9.09 -0.05 -4.78
CA PRO A 165 8.03 -0.72 -5.48
C PRO A 165 6.81 -0.85 -4.56
N ILE A 166 5.63 -0.50 -5.07
CA ILE A 166 4.34 -0.51 -4.36
C ILE A 166 3.35 -1.32 -5.19
N ILE A 167 2.87 -2.42 -4.64
CA ILE A 167 1.94 -3.34 -5.30
C ILE A 167 0.50 -2.86 -5.06
N LEU A 168 -0.11 -2.27 -6.09
CA LEU A 168 -1.52 -1.87 -6.09
C LEU A 168 -2.37 -2.91 -6.82
N GLU A 169 -3.68 -2.71 -6.87
CA GLU A 169 -4.61 -3.72 -7.40
C GLU A 169 -4.37 -4.03 -8.89
N ASN A 170 -4.16 -2.98 -9.70
CA ASN A 170 -4.06 -3.07 -11.15
C ASN A 170 -2.74 -2.51 -11.73
N ARG A 171 -1.81 -2.09 -10.88
CA ARG A 171 -0.50 -1.58 -11.28
C ARG A 171 0.54 -1.79 -10.19
N ILE A 172 1.80 -1.73 -10.60
CA ILE A 172 2.93 -1.51 -9.69
C ILE A 172 3.32 -0.05 -9.84
N ALA A 173 3.26 0.70 -8.75
CA ALA A 173 3.83 2.03 -8.66
C ALA A 173 5.27 1.93 -8.15
N ILE A 174 6.15 2.78 -8.64
CA ILE A 174 7.54 2.83 -8.20
C ILE A 174 7.88 4.28 -7.90
N ILE A 175 8.27 4.54 -6.65
CA ILE A 175 8.82 5.83 -6.26
C ILE A 175 10.33 5.68 -6.18
N LEU A 176 11.03 6.43 -7.04
CA LEU A 176 12.48 6.49 -7.09
C LEU A 176 12.96 7.73 -6.36
N GLN A 177 13.90 7.53 -5.45
CA GLN A 177 14.54 8.60 -4.71
C GLN A 177 16.03 8.61 -5.00
N VAL A 178 16.50 9.73 -5.55
CA VAL A 178 17.92 10.02 -5.80
C VAL A 178 18.32 11.24 -4.96
N TYR A 179 19.52 11.21 -4.39
CA TYR A 179 20.02 12.31 -3.56
C TYR A 179 20.01 13.65 -4.31
N GLY A 180 19.47 14.69 -3.68
CA GLY A 180 19.42 16.04 -4.25
C GLY A 180 18.40 16.24 -5.38
N GLN A 181 17.55 15.25 -5.66
CA GLN A 181 16.52 15.31 -6.69
C GLN A 181 15.12 15.17 -6.10
N PRO A 182 14.07 15.73 -6.75
CA PRO A 182 12.69 15.45 -6.39
C PRO A 182 12.39 13.96 -6.56
N LEU A 183 11.39 13.45 -5.82
CA LEU A 183 10.92 12.08 -5.98
C LEU A 183 10.40 11.89 -7.41
N ALA A 184 10.85 10.82 -8.07
CA ALA A 184 10.36 10.44 -9.38
C ALA A 184 9.35 9.29 -9.23
N TYR A 185 8.31 9.31 -10.07
CA TYR A 185 7.25 8.31 -10.08
C TYR A 185 7.21 7.59 -11.41
N TYR A 186 7.10 6.27 -11.34
CA TYR A 186 6.91 5.38 -12.47
C TYR A 186 5.81 4.39 -12.14
N GLU A 187 5.19 3.85 -13.17
CA GLU A 187 4.21 2.79 -12.99
C GLU A 187 4.24 1.80 -14.13
N THR A 188 3.76 0.59 -13.86
CA THR A 188 3.53 -0.43 -14.88
C THR A 188 2.20 -1.09 -14.64
N ALA A 189 1.35 -1.13 -15.68
CA ALA A 189 0.05 -1.76 -15.64
C ALA A 189 0.20 -3.29 -15.58
N VAL A 190 -0.15 -3.86 -14.42
CA VAL A 190 -0.16 -5.31 -14.16
C VAL A 190 -1.02 -5.56 -12.93
N SER A 191 -1.94 -6.53 -13.01
CA SER A 191 -2.77 -6.85 -11.84
C SER A 191 -1.93 -7.48 -10.72
N ARG A 192 -2.31 -7.20 -9.46
CA ARG A 192 -1.70 -7.82 -8.28
C ARG A 192 -1.68 -9.34 -8.41
N LYS A 193 -2.79 -9.93 -8.85
CA LYS A 193 -2.92 -11.38 -9.05
C LYS A 193 -1.89 -11.93 -10.05
N THR A 194 -1.70 -11.24 -11.18
CA THR A 194 -0.70 -11.63 -12.18
C THR A 194 0.70 -11.53 -11.61
N LEU A 195 1.01 -10.42 -10.93
CA LEU A 195 2.32 -10.20 -10.31
C LEU A 195 2.63 -11.28 -9.26
N GLU A 196 1.69 -11.56 -8.36
CA GLU A 196 1.83 -12.58 -7.31
C GLU A 196 2.03 -13.97 -7.89
N THR A 197 1.31 -14.31 -8.96
CA THR A 197 1.50 -15.59 -9.67
C THR A 197 2.92 -15.70 -10.23
N VAL A 198 3.44 -14.64 -10.85
CA VAL A 198 4.82 -14.61 -11.36
C VAL A 198 5.84 -14.76 -10.22
N MET A 199 5.66 -14.03 -9.12
CA MET A 199 6.56 -14.13 -7.96
C MET A 199 6.54 -15.51 -7.31
N GLN A 200 5.36 -16.12 -7.14
CA GLN A 200 5.22 -17.47 -6.59
C GLN A 200 5.88 -18.51 -7.49
N ASN A 201 5.65 -18.43 -8.80
CA ASN A 201 6.30 -19.31 -9.78
C ASN A 201 7.82 -19.15 -9.75
N LEU A 202 8.32 -17.91 -9.71
CA LEU A 202 9.75 -17.64 -9.63
C LEU A 202 10.37 -18.23 -8.36
N GLN A 203 9.74 -18.00 -7.21
CA GLN A 203 10.21 -18.53 -5.93
C GLN A 203 10.25 -20.06 -5.93
N SER A 204 9.22 -20.71 -6.48
CA SER A 204 9.17 -22.17 -6.61
C SER A 204 10.29 -22.69 -7.53
N ASN A 205 10.42 -22.10 -8.72
CA ASN A 205 11.43 -22.50 -9.70
C ASN A 205 12.86 -22.29 -9.19
N LEU A 206 13.13 -21.26 -8.37
CA LEU A 206 14.43 -21.01 -7.78
C LEU A 206 14.89 -22.11 -6.80
N ARG A 207 13.94 -22.84 -6.19
CA ARG A 207 14.23 -23.93 -5.25
C ARG A 207 14.46 -25.27 -5.95
N GLU A 208 14.07 -25.40 -7.21
CA GLU A 208 14.13 -26.63 -7.98
C GLU A 208 15.34 -26.66 -8.94
N ARG A 209 16.15 -27.71 -8.86
CA ARG A 209 17.24 -27.92 -9.81
C ARG A 209 16.69 -28.14 -11.23
N GLY A 210 17.37 -27.58 -12.24
CA GLY A 210 17.01 -27.75 -13.65
C GLY A 210 15.88 -26.85 -14.16
N LYS A 211 15.35 -25.93 -13.34
CA LYS A 211 14.31 -24.95 -13.75
C LYS A 211 14.86 -23.61 -14.26
N THR A 212 16.17 -23.49 -14.48
CA THR A 212 16.83 -22.23 -14.92
C THR A 212 16.11 -21.54 -16.08
N PRO A 213 15.65 -22.23 -17.15
CA PRO A 213 14.90 -21.57 -18.22
C PRO A 213 13.60 -20.89 -17.74
N LYS A 214 12.87 -21.51 -16.79
CA LYS A 214 11.66 -20.91 -16.21
C LYS A 214 11.99 -19.75 -15.28
N VAL A 215 13.07 -19.85 -14.51
CA VAL A 215 13.58 -18.75 -13.67
C VAL A 215 13.87 -17.53 -14.54
N ILE A 216 14.56 -17.71 -15.67
CA ILE A 216 14.86 -16.63 -16.61
C ILE A 216 13.58 -15.95 -17.11
N VAL A 217 12.58 -16.73 -17.57
CA VAL A 217 11.31 -16.18 -18.09
C VAL A 217 10.57 -15.35 -17.05
N GLU A 218 10.42 -15.84 -15.81
CA GLU A 218 9.70 -15.10 -14.77
C GLU A 218 10.51 -13.89 -14.25
N SER A 219 11.84 -14.01 -14.19
CA SER A 219 12.72 -12.92 -13.76
C SER A 219 12.75 -11.76 -14.76
N GLN A 220 12.60 -12.06 -16.05
CA GLN A 220 12.47 -11.05 -17.11
C GLN A 220 11.18 -10.25 -16.97
N LYS A 221 10.06 -10.90 -16.65
CA LYS A 221 8.80 -10.20 -16.41
C LYS A 221 8.94 -9.22 -15.24
N LEU A 222 9.53 -9.67 -14.13
CA LEU A 222 9.76 -8.79 -12.97
C LEU A 222 10.75 -7.66 -13.30
N TYR A 223 11.83 -7.92 -14.05
CA TYR A 223 12.75 -6.88 -14.50
C TYR A 223 12.01 -5.80 -15.31
N LYS A 224 11.17 -6.24 -16.26
CA LYS A 224 10.35 -5.37 -17.10
C LYS A 224 9.43 -4.46 -16.29
N TRP A 225 8.86 -4.98 -15.22
CA TRP A 225 7.91 -4.24 -14.40
C TRP A 225 8.57 -3.35 -13.34
N LEU A 226 9.76 -3.70 -12.86
CA LEU A 226 10.39 -3.05 -11.71
C LEU A 226 11.59 -2.16 -12.07
N ILE A 227 12.39 -2.56 -13.07
CA ILE A 227 13.68 -1.94 -13.36
C ILE A 227 13.67 -1.21 -14.70
N GLU A 228 13.10 -1.81 -15.75
CA GLU A 228 13.04 -1.21 -17.09
C GLU A 228 12.49 0.24 -17.08
N PRO A 229 11.42 0.58 -16.32
CA PRO A 229 10.91 1.96 -16.27
C PRO A 229 11.91 2.96 -15.69
N LEU A 230 12.86 2.49 -14.88
CA LEU A 230 13.83 3.33 -14.16
C LEU A 230 15.15 3.52 -14.94
N GLU A 231 15.43 2.67 -15.93
CA GLU A 231 16.73 2.64 -16.62
C GLU A 231 17.16 4.02 -17.14
N LEU A 232 16.23 4.77 -17.74
CA LEU A 232 16.52 6.07 -18.30
C LEU A 232 16.99 7.06 -17.23
N GLU A 233 16.40 7.02 -16.04
CA GLU A 233 16.76 7.92 -14.95
C GLU A 233 18.02 7.48 -14.21
N LEU A 234 18.21 6.16 -14.04
CA LEU A 234 19.44 5.61 -13.50
C LEU A 234 20.64 5.91 -14.40
N ASN A 235 20.50 5.80 -15.73
CA ASN A 235 21.57 6.10 -16.68
C ASN A 235 21.95 7.59 -16.75
N LYS A 236 21.02 8.50 -16.46
CA LYS A 236 21.31 9.94 -16.33
C LYS A 236 22.12 10.28 -15.08
N ASN A 237 22.16 9.36 -14.12
CA ASN A 237 22.80 9.53 -12.82
C ASN A 237 23.95 8.51 -12.65
N PRO A 238 25.03 8.63 -13.44
CA PRO A 238 26.14 7.67 -13.46
C PRO A 238 26.90 7.57 -12.13
N GLN A 239 26.69 8.54 -11.22
CA GLN A 239 27.22 8.49 -9.85
C GLN A 239 26.54 7.44 -8.96
N ILE A 240 25.38 6.91 -9.36
CA ILE A 240 24.67 5.88 -8.60
C ILE A 240 25.39 4.55 -8.79
N GLU A 241 25.97 4.04 -7.71
CA GLU A 241 26.66 2.74 -7.67
C GLU A 241 25.84 1.69 -6.89
N THR A 242 24.90 2.14 -6.05
CA THR A 242 24.10 1.26 -5.18
C THR A 242 22.60 1.47 -5.39
N LEU A 243 21.90 0.38 -5.69
CA LEU A 243 20.44 0.35 -5.69
C LEU A 243 19.95 -0.28 -4.37
N VAL A 244 19.15 0.46 -3.62
CA VAL A 244 18.57 0.00 -2.36
C VAL A 244 17.06 -0.16 -2.57
N PHE A 245 16.57 -1.37 -2.33
CA PHE A 245 15.16 -1.71 -2.55
C PHE A 245 14.40 -1.77 -1.23
N VAL A 246 13.30 -1.04 -1.14
CA VAL A 246 12.32 -1.14 -0.04
C VAL A 246 11.16 -2.01 -0.51
N LEU A 247 11.37 -3.33 -0.46
CA LEU A 247 10.49 -4.31 -1.10
C LEU A 247 9.13 -4.43 -0.40
N ASP A 248 8.05 -4.36 -1.19
CA ASP A 248 6.66 -4.51 -0.75
C ASP A 248 6.15 -5.95 -0.89
N GLY A 249 5.37 -6.40 0.10
CA GLY A 249 4.70 -7.69 0.12
C GLY A 249 5.61 -8.88 -0.24
N ASN A 250 5.16 -9.69 -1.20
CA ASN A 250 5.85 -10.90 -1.63
C ASN A 250 7.18 -10.64 -2.36
N LEU A 251 7.48 -9.40 -2.78
CA LEU A 251 8.78 -9.08 -3.37
C LEU A 251 9.94 -9.31 -2.39
N ARG A 252 9.69 -9.18 -1.08
CA ARG A 252 10.68 -9.47 -0.01
C ARG A 252 11.24 -10.89 -0.06
N ASN A 253 10.51 -11.80 -0.71
CA ASN A 253 10.90 -13.20 -0.85
C ASN A 253 11.65 -13.51 -2.14
N ILE A 254 11.95 -12.50 -2.97
CA ILE A 254 12.67 -12.62 -4.24
C ILE A 254 14.03 -11.93 -4.11
N PRO A 255 15.16 -12.62 -4.35
CA PRO A 255 16.46 -11.97 -4.44
C PRO A 255 16.51 -11.03 -5.65
N MET A 256 16.74 -9.73 -5.46
CA MET A 256 16.76 -8.76 -6.58
C MET A 256 17.86 -9.03 -7.61
N THR A 257 18.90 -9.79 -7.23
CA THR A 257 19.96 -10.24 -8.13
C THR A 257 19.50 -11.25 -9.19
N VAL A 258 18.29 -11.82 -9.06
CA VAL A 258 17.74 -12.76 -10.05
C VAL A 258 17.14 -12.03 -11.26
N LEU A 259 16.80 -10.75 -11.13
CA LEU A 259 16.16 -9.98 -12.19
C LEU A 259 17.09 -9.95 -13.42
N TYR A 260 16.51 -10.18 -14.60
CA TYR A 260 17.28 -10.46 -15.81
C TYR A 260 16.82 -9.61 -17.00
N ASN A 261 17.76 -8.92 -17.65
CA ASN A 261 17.50 -7.91 -18.68
C ASN A 261 17.75 -8.40 -20.12
N HIS A 262 17.98 -9.70 -20.33
CA HIS A 262 18.44 -10.31 -21.61
C HIS A 262 19.80 -9.86 -22.14
N LYS A 263 20.46 -8.85 -21.55
CA LYS A 263 21.71 -8.26 -22.06
C LYS A 263 22.94 -8.71 -21.27
N THR A 264 22.74 -9.21 -20.05
CA THR A 264 23.78 -9.71 -19.13
C THR A 264 23.23 -10.82 -18.27
#